data_AF-A0A0M2LNI1-F1
#
_entry.id   AF-A0A0M2LNI1-F1
#
_cell.length_a   1.000
_cell.length_b   1.000
_cell.length_c   1.000
_cell.angle_alpha   90.00
_cell.angle_beta   90.00
_cell.angle_gamma   90.00
#
_symmetry.space_group_name_H-M   'P 1'
#
loop_
_entity.id
_entity.type
_entity.pdbx_description
1 polymer ?
#
loop_
_entity_poly.entity_id
_entity_poly.type
_entity_poly.pdbx_seq_one_letter_code
_entity_poly.pdbx_strand_id
1 'polypeptide(L)'
;MNLNGLDIAVLTAVGGSALLGLKRGFVTEVLALFAWVAVVFAIKIFHLPVSQALAGPIGTPSGGAALAFVLVGGITYFLGRIVARALGDRVRKSVVGPVDRAIGFGFGALKGLILASLAFLLALLVLDTIGGGPRSRPAWMKDARTYPLLNATSSAIADFVDRRRRGEPVFGPDGPFGGATPTPSSSRTPA
;
A
#
# COMPACT_ATOMS: atom_id res chain seq x y z
N MET A 1 2.36 31.71 -14.13
CA MET A 1 2.64 30.64 -13.15
C MET A 1 2.38 29.31 -13.85
N ASN A 2 3.41 28.63 -14.37
CA ASN A 2 3.20 27.40 -15.14
C ASN A 2 3.21 26.18 -14.22
N LEU A 3 2.12 25.39 -14.29
CA LEU A 3 2.07 24.05 -13.71
C LEU A 3 2.78 23.09 -14.66
N ASN A 4 3.70 22.29 -14.12
CA ASN A 4 4.40 21.28 -14.88
C ASN A 4 3.49 20.05 -15.11
N GLY A 5 3.81 19.20 -16.09
CA GLY A 5 3.11 17.93 -16.31
C GLY A 5 3.07 17.04 -15.06
N LEU A 6 4.15 17.04 -14.27
CA LEU A 6 4.17 16.33 -12.98
C LEU A 6 3.18 16.93 -11.97
N ASP A 7 3.07 18.26 -11.89
CA ASP A 7 2.13 18.91 -11.00
C ASP A 7 0.69 18.57 -11.36
N ILE A 8 0.36 18.59 -12.65
CA ILE A 8 -0.98 18.23 -13.15
C ILE A 8 -1.29 16.76 -12.82
N ALA A 9 -0.34 15.86 -13.04
CA ALA A 9 -0.51 14.44 -12.74
C ALA A 9 -0.77 14.19 -11.24
N VAL A 10 0.03 14.80 -10.37
CA VAL A 10 -0.09 14.64 -8.92
C VAL A 10 -1.38 15.27 -8.41
N LEU A 11 -1.71 16.49 -8.82
CA LEU A 11 -2.95 17.16 -8.42
C LEU A 11 -4.18 16.38 -8.88
N THR A 12 -4.15 15.80 -10.08
CA THR A 12 -5.24 14.95 -10.58
C THR A 12 -5.35 13.66 -9.78
N ALA A 13 -4.24 13.00 -9.47
CA ALA A 13 -4.22 11.78 -8.68
C ALA A 13 -4.72 12.01 -7.24
N VAL A 14 -4.16 13.02 -6.55
CA VAL A 14 -4.51 13.37 -5.17
C VAL A 14 -5.93 13.93 -5.10
N GLY A 15 -6.24 14.95 -5.91
CA GLY A 15 -7.54 15.59 -5.95
C GLY A 15 -8.65 14.62 -6.39
N GLY A 16 -8.41 13.83 -7.43
CA GLY A 16 -9.33 12.79 -7.87
C GLY A 16 -9.58 11.74 -6.78
N SER A 17 -8.53 11.29 -6.09
CA SER A 17 -8.68 10.34 -4.98
C SER A 17 -9.42 10.96 -3.78
N ALA A 18 -9.17 12.23 -3.48
CA ALA A 18 -9.88 12.97 -2.44
C ALA A 18 -11.38 13.10 -2.75
N LEU A 19 -11.74 13.44 -3.99
CA LEU A 19 -13.13 13.52 -4.44
C LEU A 19 -13.82 12.15 -4.41
N LEU A 20 -13.11 11.08 -4.80
CA LEU A 20 -13.62 9.72 -4.67
C LEU A 20 -13.84 9.33 -3.20
N GLY A 21 -12.93 9.73 -2.31
CA GLY A 21 -13.05 9.55 -0.87
C GLY A 21 -14.24 10.33 -0.28
N LEU A 22 -14.46 11.56 -0.72
CA LEU A 22 -15.64 12.36 -0.34
C LEU A 22 -16.95 11.69 -0.79
N LYS A 23 -16.98 11.14 -2.00
CA LYS A 23 -18.16 10.45 -2.55
C LYS A 23 -18.45 9.12 -1.82
N ARG A 24 -17.40 8.35 -1.49
CA ARG A 24 -17.53 7.01 -0.92
C ARG A 24 -17.56 6.98 0.60
N GLY A 25 -17.01 7.99 1.27
CA GLY A 25 -16.89 8.02 2.73
C GLY A 25 -15.71 7.21 3.26
N PHE A 26 -15.23 7.58 4.45
CA PHE A 26 -14.11 6.96 5.12
C PHE A 26 -14.37 5.48 5.43
N VAL A 27 -15.55 5.14 5.96
CA VAL A 27 -15.89 3.76 6.35
C VAL A 27 -15.81 2.81 5.14
N THR A 28 -16.33 3.20 3.98
CA THR A 28 -16.25 2.36 2.77
C THR A 28 -14.81 2.16 2.31
N GLU A 29 -13.96 3.19 2.45
CA GLU A 29 -12.55 3.12 2.05
C GLU A 29 -11.74 2.25 3.02
N VAL A 30 -11.94 2.37 4.33
CA VAL A 30 -11.28 1.53 5.34
C VAL A 30 -11.72 0.07 5.23
N LEU A 31 -13.02 -0.20 5.10
CA LEU A 31 -13.51 -1.56 4.91
C LEU A 31 -13.02 -2.17 3.59
N ALA A 32 -12.80 -1.36 2.55
CA ALA A 32 -12.17 -1.83 1.32
C ALA A 32 -10.72 -2.26 1.54
N LEU A 33 -9.96 -1.58 2.39
CA LEU A 33 -8.62 -2.02 2.77
C LEU A 33 -8.67 -3.31 3.60
N PHE A 34 -9.62 -3.44 4.53
CA PHE A 34 -9.81 -4.70 5.24
C PHE A 34 -10.19 -5.86 4.31
N ALA A 35 -10.92 -5.61 3.22
CA ALA A 35 -11.19 -6.64 2.22
C ALA A 35 -9.89 -7.14 1.53
N TRP A 36 -8.93 -6.25 1.25
CA TRP A 36 -7.61 -6.65 0.75
C TRP A 36 -6.83 -7.49 1.77
N VAL A 37 -6.88 -7.10 3.04
CA VAL A 37 -6.27 -7.89 4.12
C VAL A 37 -6.91 -9.27 4.20
N ALA A 38 -8.24 -9.35 4.14
CA ALA A 38 -8.97 -10.61 4.14
C ALA A 38 -8.60 -11.51 2.95
N VAL A 39 -8.35 -10.95 1.77
CA VAL A 39 -7.84 -11.70 0.60
C VAL A 39 -6.52 -12.37 0.90
N VAL A 40 -5.57 -11.67 1.52
CA VAL A 40 -4.26 -12.24 1.89
C VAL A 40 -4.43 -13.42 2.85
N PHE A 41 -5.28 -13.28 3.87
CA PHE A 41 -5.58 -14.37 4.80
C PHE A 41 -6.31 -15.54 4.12
N ALA A 42 -7.29 -15.26 3.27
CA ALA A 42 -8.04 -16.28 2.55
C ALA A 42 -7.12 -17.08 1.62
N ILE A 43 -6.26 -16.41 0.85
CA ILE A 43 -5.25 -17.08 0.02
C ILE A 43 -4.31 -17.91 0.90
N LYS A 44 -3.78 -17.34 1.99
CA LYS A 44 -2.88 -18.07 2.90
C LYS A 44 -3.49 -19.37 3.42
N ILE A 45 -4.79 -19.39 3.73
CA ILE A 45 -5.47 -20.54 4.35
C ILE A 45 -6.01 -21.52 3.30
N PHE A 46 -6.62 -21.01 2.23
CA PHE A 46 -7.40 -21.81 1.28
C PHE A 46 -6.69 -22.11 -0.04
N HIS A 47 -5.58 -21.43 -0.36
CA HIS A 47 -4.90 -21.63 -1.66
C HIS A 47 -4.48 -23.08 -1.88
N LEU A 48 -3.78 -23.69 -0.91
CA LEU A 48 -3.30 -25.07 -1.04
C LEU A 48 -4.43 -26.09 -1.23
N PRO A 49 -5.44 -26.20 -0.34
CA PRO A 49 -6.49 -27.21 -0.50
C PRO A 49 -7.31 -27.01 -1.79
N VAL A 50 -7.59 -25.76 -2.18
CA VAL A 50 -8.31 -25.47 -3.42
C VAL A 50 -7.46 -25.79 -4.66
N SER A 51 -6.15 -25.51 -4.61
CA SER A 51 -5.24 -25.85 -5.72
C SER A 51 -5.16 -27.35 -5.97
N GLN A 52 -5.14 -28.16 -4.90
CA GLN A 52 -5.12 -29.62 -4.99
C GLN A 52 -6.43 -30.16 -5.55
N ALA A 53 -7.58 -29.63 -5.09
CA ALA A 53 -8.89 -30.00 -5.61
C ALA A 53 -9.04 -29.67 -7.11
N LEU A 54 -8.40 -28.60 -7.58
CA LEU A 54 -8.47 -28.13 -8.97
C LEU A 54 -7.39 -28.74 -9.89
N ALA A 55 -6.33 -29.34 -9.34
CA ALA A 55 -5.25 -29.91 -10.14
C ALA A 55 -5.73 -31.04 -11.08
N GLY A 56 -6.65 -31.90 -10.60
CA GLY A 56 -7.26 -32.96 -11.40
C GLY A 56 -8.12 -32.42 -12.54
N PRO A 57 -9.17 -31.63 -12.26
CA PRO A 57 -10.04 -31.05 -13.29
C PRO A 57 -9.32 -30.19 -14.34
N ILE A 58 -8.25 -29.48 -13.96
CA ILE A 58 -7.50 -28.58 -14.87
C ILE A 58 -6.38 -29.34 -15.62
N GLY A 59 -6.05 -30.55 -15.19
CA GLY A 59 -5.03 -31.39 -15.83
C GLY A 59 -3.58 -30.96 -15.58
N THR A 60 -3.34 -29.83 -14.89
CA THR A 60 -1.99 -29.41 -14.50
C THR A 60 -1.98 -28.82 -13.08
N PRO A 61 -0.93 -29.10 -12.27
CA PRO A 61 -0.79 -28.50 -10.94
C PRO A 61 -0.69 -26.97 -10.99
N SER A 62 0.04 -26.42 -11.97
CA SER A 62 0.21 -24.97 -12.14
C SER A 62 -1.11 -24.28 -12.51
N GLY A 63 -1.92 -24.90 -13.38
CA GLY A 63 -3.27 -24.42 -13.70
C GLY A 63 -4.20 -24.48 -12.48
N GLY A 64 -4.16 -25.58 -11.71
CA GLY A 64 -4.79 -25.73 -10.40
C GLY A 64 -4.50 -24.58 -9.45
N ALA A 65 -3.22 -24.29 -9.24
CA ALA A 65 -2.76 -23.23 -8.37
C ALA A 65 -3.15 -21.82 -8.86
N ALA A 66 -3.07 -21.56 -10.17
CA ALA A 66 -3.46 -20.28 -10.75
C ALA A 66 -4.96 -20.04 -10.62
N LEU A 67 -5.80 -21.03 -10.93
CA LEU A 67 -7.25 -20.90 -10.80
C LEU A 67 -7.66 -20.77 -9.32
N ALA A 68 -7.04 -21.53 -8.43
CA ALA A 68 -7.29 -21.42 -6.99
C ALA A 68 -7.01 -20.01 -6.46
N PHE A 69 -5.90 -19.39 -6.89
CA PHE A 69 -5.56 -18.02 -6.52
C PHE A 69 -6.64 -17.02 -6.98
N VAL A 70 -7.07 -17.12 -8.25
CA VAL A 70 -8.10 -16.25 -8.81
C VAL A 70 -9.45 -16.45 -8.13
N LEU A 71 -9.86 -17.70 -7.88
CA LEU A 71 -11.14 -18.00 -7.26
C LEU A 71 -11.16 -17.55 -5.79
N VAL A 72 -10.19 -17.98 -4.99
CA VAL A 72 -10.15 -17.63 -3.56
C VAL A 72 -10.01 -16.11 -3.41
N GLY A 73 -9.01 -15.51 -4.07
CA GLY A 73 -8.78 -14.07 -3.98
C GLY A 73 -9.94 -13.25 -4.54
N GLY A 74 -10.44 -13.61 -5.72
CA GLY A 74 -11.53 -12.91 -6.40
C GLY A 74 -12.84 -12.97 -5.63
N ILE A 75 -13.24 -14.15 -5.14
CA ILE A 75 -14.48 -14.32 -4.36
C ILE A 75 -14.38 -13.53 -3.06
N THR A 76 -13.29 -13.68 -2.30
CA THR A 76 -13.09 -12.96 -1.03
C THR A 76 -13.09 -11.44 -1.25
N TYR A 77 -12.39 -10.96 -2.29
CA TYR A 77 -12.35 -9.54 -2.63
C TYR A 77 -13.73 -9.00 -2.98
N PHE A 78 -14.45 -9.69 -3.86
CA PHE A 78 -15.77 -9.26 -4.33
C PHE A 78 -16.78 -9.21 -3.18
N LEU A 79 -16.82 -10.25 -2.35
CA LEU A 79 -17.71 -10.31 -1.19
C LEU A 79 -17.36 -9.22 -0.18
N GLY A 80 -16.07 -9.06 0.14
CA GLY A 80 -15.59 -7.98 1.00
C GLY A 80 -15.95 -6.59 0.47
N ARG A 81 -15.91 -6.39 -0.85
CA ARG A 81 -16.29 -5.11 -1.46
C ARG A 81 -17.79 -4.85 -1.38
N ILE A 82 -18.63 -5.87 -1.55
CA ILE A 82 -20.08 -5.76 -1.34
C ILE A 82 -20.37 -5.32 0.10
N VAL A 83 -19.76 -5.99 1.08
CA VAL A 83 -19.93 -5.66 2.51
C VAL A 83 -19.47 -4.22 2.78
N ALA A 84 -18.28 -3.83 2.31
CA ALA A 84 -17.75 -2.48 2.51
C ALA A 84 -18.65 -1.38 1.91
N ARG A 85 -19.28 -1.65 0.76
CA ARG A 85 -20.27 -0.74 0.16
C ARG A 85 -21.54 -0.70 1.00
N ALA A 86 -22.13 -1.85 1.31
CA ALA A 86 -23.37 -1.92 2.08
C ALA A 86 -23.26 -1.22 3.45
N LEU A 87 -22.18 -1.46 4.18
CA LEU A 87 -21.97 -0.85 5.50
C LEU A 87 -21.69 0.66 5.40
N GLY A 88 -20.82 1.09 4.49
CA GLY A 88 -20.57 2.53 4.37
C GLY A 88 -21.76 3.29 3.81
N ASP A 89 -22.59 2.68 2.95
CA ASP A 89 -23.85 3.27 2.49
C ASP A 89 -24.79 3.55 3.67
N ARG A 90 -24.85 2.64 4.65
CA ARG A 90 -25.63 2.84 5.88
C ARG A 90 -25.09 4.01 6.70
N VAL A 91 -23.77 4.08 6.89
CA VAL A 91 -23.12 5.18 7.62
C VAL A 91 -23.40 6.52 6.94
N ARG A 92 -23.26 6.61 5.61
CA ARG A 92 -23.49 7.85 4.86
C ARG A 92 -24.94 8.33 4.83
N LYS A 93 -25.90 7.44 5.10
CA LYS A 93 -27.33 7.78 5.22
C LYS A 93 -27.74 8.17 6.65
N SER A 94 -26.84 8.00 7.62
CA SER A 94 -27.07 8.36 9.01
C SER A 94 -26.68 9.82 9.30
N VAL A 95 -26.94 10.28 10.54
CA VAL A 95 -26.60 11.62 11.03
C VAL A 95 -25.09 11.91 10.92
N VAL A 96 -24.23 10.89 11.05
CA VAL A 96 -22.76 11.06 10.94
C VAL A 96 -22.25 11.06 9.49
N GLY A 97 -23.14 10.92 8.51
CA GLY A 97 -22.79 10.83 7.10
C GLY A 97 -21.91 11.99 6.56
N PRO A 98 -22.18 13.26 6.90
CA PRO A 98 -21.31 14.37 6.49
C PRO A 98 -19.88 14.26 7.04
N VAL A 99 -19.73 13.83 8.30
CA VAL A 99 -18.42 13.64 8.94
C VAL A 99 -17.66 12.49 8.26
N ASP A 100 -18.32 11.36 8.00
CA ASP A 100 -17.73 10.22 7.28
C ASP A 100 -17.21 10.62 5.89
N ARG A 101 -17.93 11.49 5.17
CA ARG A 101 -17.49 12.02 3.87
C ARG A 101 -16.31 12.98 3.99
N ALA A 102 -16.33 13.89 4.97
CA ALA A 102 -15.24 14.83 5.20
C ALA A 102 -13.92 14.12 5.55
N ILE A 103 -13.98 13.13 6.45
CA ILE A 103 -12.81 12.28 6.76
C ILE A 103 -12.43 11.45 5.53
N GLY A 104 -13.42 10.95 4.78
CA GLY A 104 -13.21 10.24 3.53
C GLY A 104 -12.44 11.05 2.50
N PHE A 105 -12.68 12.36 2.40
CA PHE A 105 -11.91 13.27 1.54
C PHE A 105 -10.43 13.30 1.92
N GLY A 106 -10.12 13.50 3.21
CA GLY A 106 -8.73 13.50 3.70
C GLY A 106 -8.04 12.16 3.51
N PHE A 107 -8.74 11.06 3.81
CA PHE A 107 -8.24 9.70 3.58
C PHE A 107 -7.98 9.43 2.10
N GLY A 108 -8.89 9.87 1.22
CA GLY A 108 -8.74 9.78 -0.22
C GLY A 108 -7.55 10.57 -0.74
N ALA A 109 -7.33 11.79 -0.24
CA ALA A 109 -6.17 12.61 -0.57
C ALA A 109 -4.86 11.93 -0.16
N LEU A 110 -4.79 11.42 1.08
CA LEU A 110 -3.63 10.69 1.59
C LEU A 110 -3.31 9.46 0.74
N LYS A 111 -4.32 8.65 0.43
CA LYS A 111 -4.13 7.47 -0.44
C LYS A 111 -3.69 7.87 -1.84
N GLY A 112 -4.28 8.92 -2.39
CA GLY A 112 -3.90 9.47 -3.69
C GLY A 112 -2.45 9.93 -3.71
N LEU A 113 -1.98 10.57 -2.63
CA LEU A 113 -0.59 10.99 -2.47
C LEU A 113 0.34 9.77 -2.38
N ILE A 114 0.01 8.77 -1.56
CA ILE A 114 0.79 7.53 -1.47
C ILE A 114 0.91 6.87 -2.85
N LEU A 115 -0.19 6.74 -3.59
CA LEU A 115 -0.18 6.16 -4.94
C LEU A 115 0.64 7.00 -5.93
N ALA A 116 0.55 8.33 -5.86
CA ALA A 116 1.36 9.22 -6.69
C ALA A 116 2.86 9.08 -6.37
N SER A 117 3.24 8.99 -5.09
CA SER A 117 4.62 8.77 -4.66
C SER A 117 5.16 7.40 -5.09
N LEU A 118 4.34 6.35 -4.99
CA LEU A 118 4.71 5.02 -5.49
C LEU A 118 4.88 4.99 -7.02
N ALA A 119 3.99 5.65 -7.76
CA ALA A 119 4.11 5.80 -9.21
C ALA A 119 5.36 6.61 -9.59
N PHE A 120 5.68 7.65 -8.83
CA PHE A 120 6.89 8.45 -9.00
C PHE A 120 8.15 7.63 -8.74
N LEU A 121 8.18 6.82 -7.67
CA LEU A 121 9.27 5.87 -7.41
C LEU A 121 9.45 4.87 -8.55
N LEU A 122 8.34 4.32 -9.06
CA LEU A 122 8.39 3.40 -10.19
C LEU A 122 8.94 4.09 -11.44
N ALA A 123 8.53 5.33 -11.71
CA ALA A 123 9.07 6.12 -12.82
C ALA A 123 10.58 6.35 -12.64
N LEU A 124 11.04 6.77 -11.46
CA LEU A 124 12.47 6.92 -11.17
C LEU A 124 13.24 5.61 -11.37
N LEU A 125 12.72 4.49 -10.87
CA LEU A 125 13.34 3.17 -11.05
C LEU A 125 13.49 2.81 -12.53
N VAL A 126 12.45 3.05 -13.34
CA VAL A 126 12.49 2.79 -14.79
C VAL A 126 13.51 3.70 -15.48
N LEU A 127 13.52 5.00 -15.16
CA LEU A 127 14.50 5.95 -15.70
C LEU A 127 15.93 5.56 -15.32
N ASP A 128 16.17 5.17 -14.06
CA ASP A 128 17.50 4.79 -13.57
C ASP A 128 17.97 3.47 -14.21
N THR A 129 17.05 2.53 -14.44
CA THR A 129 17.34 1.24 -15.08
C THR A 129 17.70 1.40 -16.56
N ILE A 130 17.01 2.29 -17.27
CA ILE A 130 17.24 2.52 -18.71
C ILE A 130 18.39 3.51 -18.94
N GLY A 131 18.55 4.50 -18.05
CA GLY A 131 19.45 5.65 -18.20
C GLY A 131 20.86 5.47 -17.61
N GLY A 132 21.23 4.30 -17.10
CA GLY A 132 22.59 4.02 -16.62
C GLY A 132 22.92 4.56 -15.22
N GLY A 133 21.90 4.75 -14.37
CA GLY A 133 22.05 5.04 -12.94
C GLY A 133 21.56 6.41 -12.47
N PRO A 134 21.64 6.70 -11.15
CA PRO A 134 20.85 7.76 -10.48
C PRO A 134 21.20 9.23 -10.84
N ARG A 135 22.07 9.48 -11.82
CA ARG A 135 22.81 10.75 -11.91
C ARG A 135 22.13 11.85 -12.72
N SER A 136 20.94 11.64 -13.29
CA SER A 136 20.32 12.68 -14.13
C SER A 136 18.79 12.67 -14.06
N ARG A 137 18.22 13.15 -12.94
CA ARG A 137 16.78 13.44 -12.90
C ARG A 137 16.46 14.58 -13.89
N PRO A 138 15.47 14.40 -14.81
CA PRO A 138 15.13 15.39 -15.82
C PRO A 138 14.78 16.76 -15.22
N ALA A 139 15.13 17.86 -15.90
CA ALA A 139 14.87 19.22 -15.42
C ALA A 139 13.37 19.47 -15.17
N TRP A 140 12.52 19.02 -16.09
CA TRP A 140 11.05 19.12 -15.95
C TRP A 140 10.52 18.43 -14.67
N MET A 141 11.23 17.47 -14.09
CA MET A 141 10.83 16.83 -12.85
C MET A 141 11.23 17.67 -11.64
N LYS A 142 12.44 18.23 -11.64
CA LYS A 142 12.97 19.06 -10.54
C LYS A 142 12.26 20.41 -10.43
N ASP A 143 11.82 20.95 -11.56
CA ASP A 143 11.13 22.25 -11.62
C ASP A 143 9.66 22.19 -11.15
N ALA A 144 9.12 20.99 -10.93
CA ALA A 144 7.75 20.81 -10.49
C ALA A 144 7.56 21.18 -9.02
N ARG A 145 6.45 21.85 -8.70
CA ARG A 145 6.15 22.27 -7.31
C ARG A 145 5.84 21.10 -6.37
N THR A 146 5.30 20.02 -6.93
CA THR A 146 4.98 18.79 -6.20
C THR A 146 6.22 17.91 -5.97
N TYR A 147 7.34 18.20 -6.64
CA TYR A 147 8.57 17.42 -6.54
C TYR A 147 9.13 17.32 -5.11
N PRO A 148 9.22 18.39 -4.29
CA PRO A 148 9.73 18.27 -2.92
C PRO A 148 8.89 17.30 -2.05
N LEU A 149 7.56 17.35 -2.19
CA LEU A 149 6.64 16.47 -1.46
C LEU A 149 6.80 15.00 -1.91
N LEU A 150 6.83 14.77 -3.22
CA LEU A 150 7.06 13.43 -3.78
C LEU A 150 8.43 12.90 -3.40
N ASN A 151 9.48 13.72 -3.52
CA ASN A 151 10.85 13.34 -3.18
C ASN A 151 10.96 12.95 -1.70
N ALA A 152 10.41 13.75 -0.77
CA ALA A 152 10.45 13.46 0.66
C ALA A 152 9.67 12.18 1.03
N THR A 153 8.48 11.99 0.48
CA THR A 153 7.69 10.77 0.73
C THR A 153 8.32 9.55 0.08
N SER A 154 8.90 9.69 -1.11
CA SER A 154 9.59 8.62 -1.84
C SER A 154 10.90 8.19 -1.17
N SER A 155 11.68 9.14 -0.64
CA SER A 155 12.92 8.84 0.09
C SER A 155 12.63 8.09 1.37
N ALA A 156 11.58 8.49 2.12
CA ALA A 156 11.16 7.77 3.32
C ALA A 156 10.78 6.30 3.03
N ILE A 157 10.11 6.04 1.90
CA ILE A 157 9.78 4.69 1.44
C ILE A 157 11.06 3.94 1.04
N ALA A 158 11.96 4.57 0.29
CA ALA A 158 13.22 3.96 -0.16
C ALA A 158 14.11 3.57 1.05
N ASP A 159 14.27 4.47 2.02
CA ASP A 159 15.05 4.24 3.25
C ASP A 159 14.48 3.10 4.07
N PHE A 160 13.15 2.98 4.14
CA PHE A 160 12.49 1.86 4.80
C PHE A 160 12.80 0.52 4.09
N VAL A 161 12.71 0.49 2.76
CA VAL A 161 13.02 -0.70 1.97
C VAL A 161 14.49 -1.10 2.10
N ASP A 162 15.39 -0.13 2.06
CA ASP A 162 16.83 -0.33 2.14
C ASP A 162 17.26 -0.91 3.50
N ARG A 163 16.72 -0.38 4.61
CA ARG A 163 16.88 -0.96 5.95
C ARG A 163 16.41 -2.41 6.00
N ARG A 164 15.25 -2.71 5.38
CA ARG A 164 14.73 -4.09 5.36
C ARG A 164 15.61 -5.05 4.56
N ARG A 165 16.21 -4.59 3.47
CA ARG A 165 17.18 -5.36 2.66
C ARG A 165 18.47 -5.63 3.42
N ARG A 166 18.93 -4.68 4.25
CA ARG A 166 20.08 -4.86 5.15
C ARG A 166 19.79 -5.72 6.39
N GLY A 167 18.53 -6.07 6.64
CA GLY A 167 18.13 -6.86 7.80
C GLY A 167 18.09 -6.06 9.11
N GLU A 168 18.09 -4.73 9.04
CA GLU A 168 18.03 -3.86 10.22
C GLU A 168 16.61 -3.85 10.83
N PRO A 169 16.49 -3.71 12.17
CA PRO A 169 15.20 -3.61 12.84
C PRO A 169 14.41 -2.37 12.38
N VAL A 170 13.09 -2.54 12.27
CA VAL A 170 12.14 -1.53 11.74
C VAL A 170 12.09 -0.27 12.61
N PHE A 171 12.21 -0.46 13.93
CA PHE A 171 12.37 0.58 14.92
C PHE A 171 13.81 0.48 15.44
N GLY A 172 14.52 1.61 15.52
CA GLY A 172 15.89 1.63 16.02
C GLY A 172 15.98 1.20 17.50
N PRO A 173 17.20 1.05 18.04
CA PRO A 173 17.42 0.78 19.47
C PRO A 173 16.73 1.80 20.41
N ASP A 174 16.52 3.02 19.93
CA ASP A 174 15.86 4.11 20.66
C ASP A 174 14.35 4.19 20.42
N GLY A 175 13.76 3.18 19.78
CA GLY A 175 12.31 3.09 19.64
C GLY A 175 11.61 2.93 21.00
N PRO A 176 10.31 3.23 21.11
CA PRO A 176 9.54 3.13 22.36
C PRO A 176 9.51 1.72 22.99
N PHE A 177 10.08 0.71 22.33
CA PHE A 177 10.17 -0.69 22.78
C PHE A 177 11.63 -1.21 22.83
N GLY A 178 12.64 -0.35 22.69
CA GLY A 178 14.05 -0.75 22.49
C GLY A 178 14.86 -1.11 23.75
N GLY A 179 14.23 -1.10 24.94
CA GLY A 179 14.94 -1.27 26.22
C GLY A 179 15.16 -2.71 26.70
N ALA A 180 14.69 -3.74 26.02
CA ALA A 180 14.71 -5.11 26.53
C ALA A 180 15.66 -6.03 25.73
N THR A 181 16.96 -5.74 25.77
CA THR A 181 17.96 -6.76 25.47
C THR A 181 18.46 -7.31 26.80
N PRO A 182 18.13 -8.55 27.21
CA PRO A 182 18.77 -9.16 28.36
C PRO A 182 20.25 -9.37 28.02
N THR A 183 21.13 -8.62 28.67
CA THR A 183 22.57 -8.85 28.63
C THR A 183 22.85 -10.27 29.13
N PRO A 184 23.48 -11.16 28.35
CA PRO A 184 23.95 -12.43 28.89
C PRO A 184 25.07 -12.12 29.87
N SER A 185 24.81 -12.29 31.17
CA SER A 185 25.83 -12.15 32.21
C SER A 185 26.87 -13.27 32.06
N SER A 186 27.96 -12.98 31.36
CA SER A 186 29.13 -13.84 31.34
C SER A 186 29.90 -13.67 32.65
N SER A 187 29.55 -14.42 33.69
CA SER A 187 30.42 -14.60 34.86
C SER A 187 31.16 -15.93 34.73
N ARG A 188 32.46 -15.80 34.42
CA ARG A 188 33.47 -16.86 34.38
C ARG A 188 33.57 -17.55 35.74
N THR A 189 33.64 -18.87 35.75
CA THR A 189 34.19 -19.65 36.86
C THR A 189 35.69 -19.82 36.59
N PRO A 190 36.61 -19.31 37.42
CA PRO A 190 37.96 -19.84 37.48
C PRO A 190 37.99 -21.08 38.38
N ALA A 191 38.90 -21.99 38.05
CA ALA A 191 39.18 -23.25 38.73
C ALA A 191 39.53 -23.09 40.22
#